data_AF-A0A2M7JJX3-F1
#
_entry.id   AF-A0A2M7JJX3-F1
#
_cell.length_a   1.000
_cell.length_b   1.000
_cell.length_c   1.000
_cell.angle_alpha   90.00
_cell.angle_beta   90.00
_cell.angle_gamma   90.00
#
_symmetry.space_group_name_H-M   'P 1'
#
loop_
_entity.id
_entity.type
_entity.pdbx_description
1 polymer ?
#
loop_
_entity_poly.entity_id
_entity_poly.type
_entity_poly.pdbx_seq_one_letter_code
_entity_poly.pdbx_strand_id
1 'polypeptide(L)'
;MTERLKEIYGSVPVIGWLIGMLVAVVTESAFGAGLAYALYLPKVPALLGLTVVLKQPSMFPAAILYVFLIYALPIFFAAGLTAPWANRMAAAMEALPLWLSAILHLGVLYLVLHLWTDMSD
;
A
#
# COMPACT_ATOMS: atom_id res chain seq x y z
N MET A 1 -12.76 -19.69 -8.40
CA MET A 1 -11.94 -18.91 -7.44
C MET A 1 -11.72 -17.47 -7.92
N THR A 2 -11.42 -17.26 -9.20
CA THR A 2 -11.21 -15.93 -9.80
C THR A 2 -12.40 -14.98 -9.74
N GLU A 3 -13.64 -15.48 -9.96
CA GLU A 3 -14.84 -14.61 -9.97
C GLU A 3 -15.13 -13.95 -8.60
N ARG A 4 -14.95 -14.68 -7.49
CA ARG A 4 -15.13 -14.10 -6.14
C ARG A 4 -14.09 -13.03 -5.80
N LEU A 5 -12.85 -13.20 -6.25
CA LEU A 5 -11.81 -12.19 -6.03
C LEU A 5 -12.10 -10.93 -6.84
N LYS A 6 -12.55 -11.07 -8.10
CA LYS A 6 -12.98 -9.94 -8.92
C LYS A 6 -14.15 -9.19 -8.28
N GLU A 7 -15.11 -9.91 -7.72
CA GLU A 7 -16.27 -9.30 -7.05
C GLU A 7 -15.84 -8.51 -5.80
N ILE A 8 -15.01 -9.10 -4.93
CA ILE A 8 -14.52 -8.41 -3.72
C ILE A 8 -13.69 -7.19 -4.12
N TYR A 9 -12.62 -7.37 -4.90
CA TYR A 9 -11.70 -6.26 -5.21
C TYR A 9 -12.29 -5.23 -6.17
N GLY A 10 -13.22 -5.63 -7.04
CA GLY A 10 -13.99 -4.71 -7.89
C GLY A 10 -14.96 -3.84 -7.10
N SER A 11 -15.37 -4.29 -5.91
CA SER A 11 -16.22 -3.52 -5.00
C SER A 11 -15.45 -2.57 -4.06
N VAL A 12 -14.12 -2.56 -4.08
CA VAL A 12 -13.33 -1.72 -3.16
C VAL A 12 -13.24 -0.29 -3.69
N PRO A 13 -13.81 0.71 -2.99
CA PRO A 13 -13.69 2.12 -3.39
C PRO A 13 -12.28 2.65 -3.11
N VAL A 14 -11.93 3.81 -3.69
CA VAL A 14 -10.59 4.42 -3.57
C VAL A 14 -10.13 4.56 -2.12
N ILE A 15 -11.01 4.96 -1.21
CA ILE A 15 -10.69 5.08 0.22
C ILE A 15 -10.22 3.76 0.85
N GLY A 16 -10.74 2.61 0.41
CA GLY A 16 -10.28 1.30 0.87
C GLY A 16 -8.87 0.97 0.40
N TRP A 17 -8.52 1.36 -0.83
CA TRP A 17 -7.15 1.25 -1.33
C TRP A 17 -6.18 2.18 -0.60
N LEU A 18 -6.61 3.41 -0.29
CA LEU A 18 -5.83 4.35 0.52
C LEU A 18 -5.56 3.81 1.92
N ILE A 19 -6.56 3.19 2.57
CA ILE A 19 -6.37 2.50 3.86
C ILE A 19 -5.37 1.35 3.70
N GLY A 20 -5.48 0.55 2.63
CA GLY A 20 -4.52 -0.52 2.34
C GLY A 20 -3.08 -0.01 2.20
N MET A 21 -2.88 1.11 1.51
CA MET A 21 -1.56 1.75 1.40
C MET A 21 -1.05 2.25 2.75
N LEU A 22 -1.91 2.86 3.57
CA LEU A 22 -1.54 3.30 4.92
C LEU A 22 -1.09 2.11 5.78
N VAL A 23 -1.81 0.99 5.72
CA VAL A 23 -1.43 -0.26 6.41
C VAL A 23 -0.09 -0.78 5.91
N ALA A 24 0.17 -0.73 4.61
CA ALA A 24 1.47 -1.15 4.06
C ALA A 24 2.63 -0.27 4.53
N VAL A 25 2.47 1.06 4.58
CA VAL A 25 3.51 1.96 5.12
C VAL A 25 3.77 1.69 6.60
N VAL A 26 2.72 1.47 7.41
CA VAL A 26 2.88 1.06 8.80
C VAL A 26 3.56 -0.31 8.91
N THR A 27 3.24 -1.25 8.02
CA THR A 27 3.87 -2.58 7.97
C THR A 27 5.35 -2.48 7.62
N GLU A 28 5.72 -1.64 6.66
CA GLU A 28 7.11 -1.31 6.34
C GLU A 28 7.84 -0.75 7.56
N SER A 29 7.19 0.11 8.35
CA SER A 29 7.79 0.66 9.56
C SER A 29 8.11 -0.34 10.64
N ALA A 30 7.24 -1.33 10.80
CA ALA A 30 7.44 -2.34 11.82
C ALA A 30 8.39 -3.46 11.36
N PHE A 31 8.33 -3.85 10.07
CA PHE A 31 8.94 -5.10 9.59
C PHE A 31 9.93 -4.92 8.43
N GLY A 32 9.98 -3.75 7.79
CA GLY A 32 10.75 -3.52 6.56
C GLY A 32 12.24 -3.80 6.74
N ALA A 33 12.87 -3.26 7.78
CA ALA A 33 14.29 -3.51 8.05
C ALA A 33 14.59 -5.00 8.31
N GLY A 34 13.75 -5.67 9.11
CA GLY A 34 13.90 -7.09 9.42
C GLY A 34 13.74 -7.98 8.19
N LEU A 35 12.75 -7.69 7.34
CA LEU A 35 12.55 -8.44 6.12
C LEU A 35 13.65 -8.18 5.09
N ALA A 36 14.10 -6.93 4.94
CA ALA A 36 15.21 -6.61 4.04
C ALA A 36 16.48 -7.38 4.44
N TYR A 37 16.78 -7.43 5.74
CA TYR A 37 17.88 -8.24 6.27
C TYR A 37 17.70 -9.73 5.97
N ALA A 38 16.50 -10.29 6.20
CA ALA A 38 16.21 -11.70 5.93
C ALA A 38 16.33 -12.08 4.44
N LEU A 39 16.10 -11.11 3.54
CA LEU A 39 16.21 -11.27 2.09
C LEU A 39 17.62 -10.93 1.56
N TYR A 40 18.60 -10.69 2.43
CA TYR A 40 19.96 -10.26 2.08
C TYR A 40 20.00 -9.00 1.21
N LEU A 41 19.00 -8.13 1.37
CA LEU A 41 18.98 -6.85 0.67
C LEU A 41 19.95 -5.89 1.37
N PRO A 42 20.71 -5.09 0.61
CA PRO A 42 21.72 -4.18 1.17
C PRO A 42 21.09 -3.06 2.01
N LYS A 43 19.81 -2.75 1.77
CA LYS A 43 19.00 -1.79 2.51
C LYS A 43 17.53 -2.02 2.20
N VAL A 44 16.65 -1.33 2.93
CA VAL A 44 15.22 -1.27 2.61
C VAL A 44 15.04 -0.76 1.16
N PRO A 45 14.35 -1.52 0.29
CA PRO A 45 14.21 -1.21 -1.12
C PRO A 45 13.19 -0.08 -1.38
N ALA A 46 13.63 1.16 -1.18
CA ALA A 46 12.86 2.37 -1.53
C ALA A 46 12.50 2.41 -3.04
N LEU A 47 11.44 3.15 -3.38
CA LEU A 47 10.87 3.26 -4.73
C LEU A 47 10.59 1.89 -5.37
N LEU A 48 9.94 1.00 -4.60
CA LEU A 48 9.62 -0.37 -5.03
C LEU A 48 10.85 -1.18 -5.44
N GLY A 49 11.99 -0.96 -4.76
CA GLY A 49 13.25 -1.66 -5.03
C GLY A 49 13.98 -1.25 -6.29
N LEU A 50 13.50 -0.26 -7.03
CA LEU A 50 14.17 0.24 -8.23
C LEU A 50 15.60 0.69 -7.93
N THR A 51 15.83 1.34 -6.79
CA THR A 51 17.18 1.80 -6.39
C THR A 51 18.15 0.66 -6.11
N VAL A 52 17.66 -0.50 -5.66
CA VAL A 52 18.48 -1.70 -5.40
C VAL A 52 18.77 -2.40 -6.72
N VAL A 53 17.75 -2.60 -7.55
CA VAL A 53 17.88 -3.30 -8.84
C VAL A 53 18.78 -2.54 -9.81
N LEU A 54 18.68 -1.21 -9.85
CA LEU A 54 19.56 -0.39 -10.69
C LEU A 54 21.04 -0.49 -10.28
N LYS A 55 21.33 -0.71 -9.00
CA LYS A 55 22.70 -0.89 -8.50
C LYS A 55 23.18 -2.33 -8.62
N GLN A 56 22.31 -3.30 -8.37
CA GLN A 56 22.60 -4.73 -8.37
C GLN A 56 21.42 -5.50 -8.98
N PRO A 57 21.41 -5.68 -10.32
CA PRO A 57 20.30 -6.33 -11.02
C PRO A 57 20.01 -7.76 -10.56
N SER A 58 21.02 -8.46 -10.05
CA SER A 58 20.87 -9.81 -9.48
C SER A 58 19.93 -9.87 -8.27
N MET A 59 19.70 -8.74 -7.58
CA MET A 59 18.79 -8.63 -6.44
C MET A 59 17.32 -8.45 -6.84
N PHE A 60 17.00 -8.42 -8.13
CA PHE A 60 15.63 -8.27 -8.63
C PHE A 60 14.62 -9.24 -8.02
N PRO A 61 14.89 -10.56 -7.90
CA PRO A 61 13.93 -11.48 -7.30
C PRO A 61 13.64 -11.17 -5.82
N ALA A 62 14.69 -10.84 -5.05
CA ALA A 62 14.55 -10.48 -3.64
C ALA A 62 13.81 -9.16 -3.46
N ALA A 63 14.09 -8.16 -4.30
CA ALA A 63 13.40 -6.87 -4.29
C ALA A 63 11.91 -7.03 -4.62
N ILE A 64 11.55 -7.86 -5.61
CA ILE A 64 10.14 -8.17 -5.92
C ILE A 64 9.47 -8.86 -4.75
N LEU A 65 10.14 -9.85 -4.15
CA LEU A 65 9.57 -10.57 -3.00
C LEU A 65 9.31 -9.62 -1.83
N TYR A 66 10.24 -8.70 -1.54
CA TYR A 66 10.02 -7.66 -0.55
C TYR A 66 8.80 -6.81 -0.89
N VAL A 67 8.72 -6.29 -2.12
CA VAL A 67 7.62 -5.42 -2.55
C VAL A 67 6.28 -6.14 -2.45
N PHE A 68 6.25 -7.43 -2.80
CA PHE A 68 5.07 -8.25 -2.65
C PHE A 68 4.66 -8.41 -1.18
N LEU A 69 5.59 -8.74 -0.29
CA LEU A 69 5.28 -9.02 1.12
C LEU A 69 4.96 -7.77 1.95
N ILE A 70 5.57 -6.63 1.64
CA ILE A 70 5.41 -5.38 2.42
C ILE A 70 4.32 -4.48 1.84
N TYR A 71 4.19 -4.41 0.51
CA TYR A 71 3.19 -3.55 -0.12
C TYR A 71 2.01 -4.33 -0.66
N ALA A 72 2.21 -5.23 -1.62
CA ALA A 72 1.09 -5.86 -2.30
C ALA A 72 0.19 -6.65 -1.32
N LEU A 73 0.78 -7.57 -0.56
CA LEU A 73 0.03 -8.44 0.35
C LEU A 73 -0.74 -7.62 1.41
N PRO A 74 -0.15 -6.66 2.14
CA PRO A 74 -0.89 -5.86 3.12
C PRO A 74 -1.93 -4.95 2.47
N ILE A 75 -1.65 -4.32 1.31
CA ILE A 75 -2.61 -3.48 0.59
C ILE A 75 -3.84 -4.30 0.22
N PHE A 76 -3.66 -5.41 -0.49
CA PHE A 76 -4.78 -6.23 -0.95
C PHE A 76 -5.54 -6.84 0.24
N PHE A 77 -4.83 -7.33 1.25
CA PHE A 77 -5.46 -7.91 2.44
C PHE A 77 -6.32 -6.87 3.18
N ALA A 78 -5.76 -5.69 3.47
CA ALA A 78 -6.48 -4.62 4.16
C ALA A 78 -7.62 -4.04 3.33
N ALA A 79 -7.41 -3.80 2.03
CA ALA A 79 -8.42 -3.28 1.11
C ALA A 79 -9.61 -4.24 0.99
N GLY A 80 -9.35 -5.54 0.81
CA GLY A 80 -10.39 -6.56 0.76
C GLY A 80 -11.14 -6.71 2.09
N LEU A 81 -10.42 -6.75 3.21
CA LEU A 81 -11.00 -6.91 4.54
C LEU A 81 -11.86 -5.71 4.95
N THR A 82 -11.45 -4.51 4.56
CA THR A 82 -12.17 -3.27 4.87
C THR A 82 -13.22 -2.91 3.82
N ALA A 83 -13.37 -3.69 2.73
CA ALA A 83 -14.27 -3.37 1.63
C ALA A 83 -15.71 -3.01 2.06
N PRO A 84 -16.40 -3.75 2.96
CA PRO A 84 -17.76 -3.39 3.38
C PRO A 84 -17.82 -2.05 4.13
N TRP A 85 -16.80 -1.75 4.93
CA TRP A 85 -16.68 -0.50 5.68
C TRP A 85 -16.32 0.67 4.78
N ALA A 86 -15.35 0.47 3.89
CA ALA A 86 -14.94 1.43 2.89
C ALA A 86 -16.11 1.80 1.96
N ASN A 87 -16.97 0.84 1.59
CA ASN A 87 -18.19 1.10 0.82
C ASN A 87 -19.19 1.99 1.57
N ARG A 88 -19.37 1.78 2.88
CA ARG A 88 -20.22 2.67 3.70
C ARG A 88 -19.65 4.07 3.77
N MET A 89 -18.33 4.19 3.91
CA MET A 89 -17.65 5.49 3.89
C MET A 89 -17.81 6.17 2.53
N ALA A 90 -17.64 5.43 1.44
CA ALA A 90 -17.82 5.97 0.09
C ALA A 90 -19.26 6.50 -0.12
N ALA A 91 -20.28 5.75 0.30
CA ALA A 91 -21.67 6.22 0.25
C ALA A 91 -21.90 7.50 1.09
N ALA A 92 -21.26 7.60 2.26
CA ALA A 92 -21.31 8.84 3.05
C ALA A 92 -20.59 10.00 2.35
N MET A 93 -19.49 9.72 1.62
CA MET A 93 -18.74 10.72 0.86
C MET A 93 -19.48 11.18 -0.40
N GLU A 94 -20.40 10.37 -0.96
CA GLU A 94 -21.27 10.79 -2.07
C GLU A 94 -22.24 11.90 -1.66
N ALA A 95 -22.62 11.97 -0.39
CA ALA A 95 -23.42 13.07 0.15
C ALA A 95 -22.61 14.37 0.35
N LEU A 96 -21.27 14.31 0.24
CA LEU A 96 -20.41 15.46 0.40
C LEU A 96 -20.21 16.20 -0.94
N PRO A 97 -19.94 17.52 -0.90
CA PRO A 97 -19.45 18.23 -2.07
C PRO A 97 -18.17 17.58 -2.62
N LEU A 98 -18.07 17.48 -3.94
CA LEU A 98 -16.95 16.83 -4.63
C LEU A 98 -15.57 17.30 -4.13
N TRP A 99 -15.41 18.60 -3.91
CA TRP A 99 -14.15 19.20 -3.44
C TRP A 99 -13.73 18.68 -2.05
N LEU A 100 -14.69 18.46 -1.16
CA LEU A 100 -14.40 17.96 0.20
C LEU A 100 -14.00 16.49 0.16
N SER A 101 -14.69 15.68 -0.66
CA SER A 101 -14.30 14.29 -0.91
C SER A 101 -12.90 14.21 -1.51
N ALA A 102 -12.58 15.09 -2.48
CA ALA A 102 -11.24 15.16 -3.08
C ALA A 102 -10.16 15.51 -2.05
N ILE A 103 -10.40 16.52 -1.20
CA ILE A 103 -9.48 16.90 -0.12
C ILE A 103 -9.25 15.75 0.85
N LEU A 104 -10.29 14.98 1.21
CA LEU A 104 -10.14 13.82 2.09
C LEU A 104 -9.24 12.75 1.47
N HIS A 105 -9.46 12.39 0.21
CA HIS A 105 -8.62 11.42 -0.48
C HIS A 105 -7.18 11.92 -0.61
N LEU A 106 -6.98 13.19 -0.99
CA LEU A 106 -5.66 13.81 -1.08
C LEU A 106 -4.97 13.90 0.29
N GLY A 107 -5.71 14.17 1.36
CA GLY A 107 -5.18 14.21 2.73
C GLY A 107 -4.66 12.86 3.19
N VAL A 108 -5.42 11.79 2.92
CA VAL A 108 -4.97 10.42 3.25
C VAL A 108 -3.79 10.02 2.35
N LEU A 109 -3.84 10.33 1.05
CA LEU A 109 -2.70 10.08 0.15
C LEU A 109 -1.44 10.84 0.59
N TYR A 110 -1.58 12.10 0.97
CA TYR A 110 -0.49 12.91 1.51
C TYR A 110 0.08 12.29 2.77
N LEU A 111 -0.76 11.83 3.70
CA LEU A 111 -0.30 11.14 4.90
C LEU A 111 0.48 9.86 4.57
N VAL A 112 -0.01 9.05 3.63
CA VAL A 112 0.69 7.84 3.16
C VAL A 112 2.06 8.20 2.62
N LEU A 113 2.13 9.19 1.73
CA LEU A 113 3.39 9.60 1.10
C LEU A 113 4.35 10.22 2.12
N HIS A 114 3.86 11.09 3.01
CA HIS A 114 4.65 11.74 4.03
C HIS A 114 5.29 10.72 4.98
N LEU A 115 4.50 9.77 5.49
CA LEU A 115 5.03 8.69 6.32
C LEU A 115 6.02 7.82 5.56
N TRP A 116 5.74 7.52 4.29
CA TRP A 116 6.63 6.69 3.48
C TRP A 116 7.97 7.38 3.15
N THR A 117 7.96 8.69 2.91
CA THR A 117 9.19 9.46 2.65
C THR A 117 10.03 9.65 3.89
N ASP A 118 9.42 9.98 5.04
CA ASP A 118 10.13 10.17 6.31
C ASP A 118 10.88 8.90 6.75
N MET A 119 10.41 7.75 6.28
CA MET A 119 10.99 6.44 6.50
C MET A 119 12.06 6.01 5.50
N SER A 120 12.03 6.61 4.30
CA SER A 120 12.90 6.25 3.19
C SER A 120 14.19 7.08 3.12
N ASP A 121 14.23 8.19 3.87
CA ASP A 121 15.43 9.01 4.13
C ASP A 121 16.41 8.30 5.09
#